data_AF-B0L4D1-F1
#
_entry.id   AF-B0L4D1-F1
#
_cell.length_a   1.000
_cell.length_b   1.000
_cell.length_c   1.000
_cell.angle_alpha   90.00
_cell.angle_beta   90.00
_cell.angle_gamma   90.00
#
_symmetry.space_group_name_H-M   'P 1'
#
loop_
_entity.id
_entity.type
_entity.pdbx_description
1 polymer ?
#
loop_
_entity_poly.entity_id
_entity_poly.type
_entity_poly.pdbx_seq_one_letter_code
_entity_poly.pdbx_strand_id
1 'polypeptide(L)'
;NRVGTFYGQTSDDWREVNAAQHIDTYFIPGGVRAFAPGRINYHFKFSGPSFSIDTACSSSLAAIQLACTSLQAGDCDTAVAGGVNVLTAPDIFAGLSRGQFLSKTGSCKTFDNEADGYCRGDGVGTVILKRLEDAEADNDNILGVILGTATNHSAEAVSITHPH
;
A
#
# COMPACT_ATOMS: atom_id res chain seq x y z
N ASN A 1 -14.33 -9.37 -17.04
CA ASN A 1 -14.80 -8.75 -15.78
C ASN A 1 -13.97 -7.52 -15.50
N ARG A 2 -14.60 -6.36 -15.24
CA ARG A 2 -13.90 -5.11 -14.97
C ARG A 2 -13.48 -5.05 -13.50
N VAL A 3 -12.59 -5.98 -13.11
CA VAL A 3 -11.99 -6.00 -11.79
C VAL A 3 -10.67 -5.25 -11.85
N GLY A 4 -10.53 -4.18 -11.05
CA GLY A 4 -9.29 -3.43 -10.92
C GLY A 4 -8.45 -3.86 -9.72
N THR A 5 -7.15 -3.63 -9.75
CA THR A 5 -6.23 -3.91 -8.63
C THR A 5 -5.39 -2.69 -8.28
N PHE A 6 -5.36 -2.32 -7.02
CA PHE A 6 -4.75 -1.09 -6.50
C PHE A 6 -3.94 -1.43 -5.24
N TYR A 7 -2.61 -1.40 -5.32
CA TYR A 7 -1.75 -1.80 -4.20
C TYR A 7 -0.78 -0.69 -3.80
N GLY A 8 -0.78 -0.37 -2.51
CA GLY A 8 0.21 0.50 -1.88
C GLY A 8 1.51 -0.25 -1.57
N GLN A 9 2.63 0.21 -2.14
CA GLN A 9 3.97 -0.31 -1.86
C GLN A 9 5.02 0.78 -2.03
N THR A 10 5.86 0.98 -1.01
CA THR A 10 6.92 1.99 -1.03
C THR A 10 8.29 1.42 -1.35
N SER A 11 8.55 0.17 -1.00
CA SER A 11 9.86 -0.45 -1.19
C SER A 11 9.80 -1.78 -1.92
N ASP A 12 10.94 -2.15 -2.48
CA ASP A 12 11.21 -3.40 -3.19
C ASP A 12 12.52 -4.01 -2.68
N ASP A 13 12.68 -4.04 -1.35
CA ASP A 13 13.85 -4.52 -0.61
C ASP A 13 14.38 -5.85 -1.17
N TRP A 14 13.49 -6.80 -1.47
CA TRP A 14 13.86 -8.10 -2.01
C TRP A 14 14.71 -7.98 -3.29
N ARG A 15 14.35 -7.06 -4.19
CA ARG A 15 15.11 -6.82 -5.43
C ARG A 15 16.49 -6.26 -5.12
N GLU A 16 16.58 -5.38 -4.14
CA GLU A 16 17.81 -4.66 -3.80
C GLU A 16 18.82 -5.51 -3.05
N VAL A 17 18.38 -6.36 -2.10
CA VAL A 17 19.29 -7.05 -1.18
C VAL A 17 19.30 -8.57 -1.31
N ASN A 18 18.23 -9.20 -1.80
CA ASN A 18 18.14 -10.65 -1.91
C ASN A 18 18.40 -11.09 -3.36
N ALA A 19 17.54 -10.67 -4.29
CA ALA A 19 17.66 -11.05 -5.70
C ALA A 19 18.90 -10.45 -6.38
N ALA A 20 19.37 -9.29 -5.91
CA ALA A 20 20.60 -8.68 -6.42
C ALA A 20 21.86 -9.51 -6.15
N GLN A 21 21.82 -10.44 -5.19
CA GLN A 21 22.97 -11.32 -4.92
C GLN A 21 23.23 -12.28 -6.09
N HIS A 22 22.18 -12.69 -6.81
CA HIS A 22 22.25 -13.60 -7.95
C HIS A 22 21.18 -13.23 -8.97
N ILE A 23 21.51 -12.29 -9.86
CA ILE A 23 20.57 -11.80 -10.88
C ILE A 23 20.25 -12.91 -11.88
N ASP A 24 18.96 -13.19 -12.05
CA ASP A 24 18.44 -14.20 -12.98
C ASP A 24 17.34 -13.62 -13.89
N THR A 25 16.69 -14.49 -14.66
CA THR A 25 15.61 -14.13 -15.58
C THR A 25 14.35 -13.60 -14.88
N TYR A 26 14.17 -13.88 -13.59
CA TYR A 26 13.02 -13.46 -12.80
C TYR A 26 13.30 -12.24 -11.91
N PHE A 27 14.53 -11.72 -11.90
CA PHE A 27 14.94 -10.54 -11.13
C PHE A 27 13.98 -9.34 -11.32
N ILE A 28 13.70 -8.96 -12.57
CA ILE A 28 12.81 -7.84 -12.89
C ILE A 28 11.35 -8.16 -12.56
N PRO A 29 10.72 -9.22 -13.11
CA PRO A 29 9.30 -9.47 -12.85
C PRO A 29 9.01 -9.87 -11.40
N GLY A 30 10.01 -10.37 -10.67
CA GLY A 30 9.89 -10.74 -9.25
C GLY A 30 10.08 -9.57 -8.29
N GLY A 31 10.81 -8.52 -8.69
CA GLY A 31 11.17 -7.41 -7.81
C GLY A 31 10.46 -6.08 -8.09
N VAL A 32 10.10 -5.79 -9.35
CA VAL A 32 9.49 -4.50 -9.70
C VAL A 32 8.06 -4.39 -9.14
N ARG A 33 7.78 -3.30 -8.41
CA ARG A 33 6.51 -3.07 -7.68
C ARG A 33 5.25 -3.19 -8.56
N ALA A 34 5.32 -2.76 -9.83
CA ALA A 34 4.22 -2.87 -10.78
C ALA A 34 3.71 -4.31 -11.00
N PHE A 35 4.55 -5.32 -10.77
CA PHE A 35 4.16 -6.72 -10.92
C PHE A 35 3.32 -7.23 -9.74
N ALA A 36 3.30 -6.59 -8.58
CA ALA A 36 2.44 -7.03 -7.49
C ALA A 36 0.94 -6.98 -7.85
N PRO A 37 0.36 -5.82 -8.22
CA PRO A 37 -1.02 -5.77 -8.73
C PRO A 37 -1.15 -6.47 -10.09
N GLY A 38 -0.14 -6.37 -10.96
CA GLY A 38 -0.18 -6.99 -12.29
C GLY A 38 -0.27 -8.52 -12.25
N ARG A 39 0.36 -9.17 -11.28
CA ARG A 39 0.30 -10.63 -11.09
C ARG A 39 -1.09 -11.07 -10.61
N ILE A 40 -1.77 -10.28 -9.78
CA ILE A 40 -3.15 -10.53 -9.38
C ILE A 40 -4.05 -10.50 -10.62
N ASN A 41 -3.95 -9.44 -11.44
CA ASN A 41 -4.70 -9.36 -12.69
C ASN A 41 -4.41 -10.54 -13.63
N TYR A 42 -3.12 -10.86 -13.82
CA TYR A 42 -2.69 -11.93 -14.71
C TYR A 42 -3.20 -13.31 -14.26
N HIS A 43 -3.15 -13.59 -12.95
CA HIS A 43 -3.56 -14.86 -12.38
C HIS A 43 -5.07 -15.07 -12.52
N PHE A 44 -5.86 -14.09 -12.07
CA PHE A 44 -7.33 -14.17 -12.08
C PHE A 44 -7.99 -13.74 -13.39
N LYS A 45 -7.20 -13.38 -14.40
CA LYS A 45 -7.68 -12.88 -15.72
C LYS A 45 -8.54 -11.62 -15.61
N PHE A 46 -8.20 -10.75 -14.67
CA PHE A 46 -8.83 -9.44 -14.54
C PHE A 46 -8.31 -8.48 -15.61
N SER A 47 -9.24 -7.81 -16.28
CA SER A 47 -8.95 -6.88 -17.38
C SER A 47 -9.14 -5.41 -16.99
N GLY A 48 -9.41 -5.11 -15.72
CA GLY A 48 -9.51 -3.75 -15.21
C GLY A 48 -8.14 -3.11 -14.94
N PRO A 49 -8.13 -1.89 -14.36
CA PRO A 49 -6.90 -1.16 -14.06
C PRO A 49 -5.99 -1.95 -13.10
N SER A 50 -4.68 -1.68 -13.15
CA SER A 50 -3.67 -2.31 -12.28
C SER A 50 -2.63 -1.26 -11.89
N PHE A 51 -2.70 -0.78 -10.65
CA PHE A 51 -1.84 0.30 -10.16
C PHE A 51 -1.05 -0.11 -8.93
N SER A 52 0.25 0.19 -8.95
CA SER A 52 1.11 0.23 -7.77
C SER A 52 1.26 1.68 -7.36
N ILE A 53 1.02 1.99 -6.08
CA ILE A 53 0.91 3.36 -5.57
C ILE A 53 1.93 3.52 -4.45
N ASP A 54 2.63 4.66 -4.47
CA ASP A 54 3.65 4.99 -3.48
C ASP A 54 3.44 6.42 -2.99
N THR A 55 2.90 6.54 -1.80
CA THR A 55 2.80 7.79 -1.03
C THR A 55 3.46 7.60 0.34
N ALA A 56 4.52 6.79 0.41
CA ALA A 56 5.17 6.37 1.64
C ALA A 56 4.19 5.69 2.62
N CYS A 57 4.13 6.15 3.87
CA CYS A 57 3.39 5.51 4.95
C CYS A 57 1.86 5.44 4.71
N SER A 58 1.31 6.26 3.80
CA SER A 58 -0.12 6.30 3.48
C SER A 58 -0.52 5.51 2.23
N SER A 59 0.43 4.78 1.61
CA SER A 59 0.24 4.17 0.28
C SER A 59 -0.99 3.26 0.16
N SER A 60 -1.31 2.48 1.20
CA SER A 60 -2.49 1.59 1.17
C SER A 60 -3.81 2.35 1.21
N LEU A 61 -3.88 3.45 1.97
CA LEU A 61 -5.06 4.32 1.99
C LEU A 61 -5.20 5.10 0.67
N ALA A 62 -4.10 5.57 0.09
CA ALA A 62 -4.11 6.18 -1.24
C ALA A 62 -4.60 5.18 -2.32
N ALA A 63 -4.21 3.90 -2.20
CA ALA A 63 -4.72 2.83 -3.06
C ALA A 63 -6.22 2.58 -2.90
N ILE A 64 -6.72 2.55 -1.66
CA ILE A 64 -8.15 2.44 -1.38
C ILE A 64 -8.92 3.64 -1.92
N GLN A 65 -8.39 4.86 -1.76
CA GLN A 65 -9.01 6.06 -2.32
C GLN A 65 -9.11 5.99 -3.84
N LEU A 66 -8.02 5.63 -4.54
CA LEU A 66 -8.05 5.50 -6.00
C LEU A 66 -9.02 4.40 -6.45
N ALA A 67 -9.08 3.28 -5.73
CA ALA A 67 -10.06 2.22 -5.98
C ALA A 67 -11.51 2.73 -5.84
N CYS A 68 -11.81 3.51 -4.81
CA CYS A 68 -13.12 4.13 -4.63
C CYS A 68 -13.47 5.07 -5.79
N THR A 69 -12.52 5.93 -6.20
CA THR A 69 -12.70 6.84 -7.33
C THR A 69 -12.92 6.07 -8.63
N SER A 70 -12.17 4.99 -8.90
CA SER A 70 -12.35 4.15 -10.08
C SER A 70 -13.69 3.40 -10.09
N LEU A 71 -14.19 2.95 -8.93
CA LEU A 71 -15.53 2.37 -8.82
C LEU A 71 -16.62 3.41 -9.12
N GLN A 72 -16.49 4.62 -8.59
CA GLN A 72 -17.45 5.71 -8.79
C GLN A 72 -17.44 6.24 -10.23
N ALA A 73 -16.26 6.36 -10.84
CA ALA A 73 -16.09 6.73 -12.24
C ALA A 73 -16.55 5.63 -13.21
N GLY A 74 -16.77 4.42 -12.69
CA GLY A 74 -17.09 3.27 -13.52
C GLY A 74 -15.92 2.86 -14.41
N ASP A 75 -14.69 2.93 -13.94
CA ASP A 75 -13.52 2.29 -14.58
C ASP A 75 -13.46 0.79 -14.25
N CYS A 76 -14.01 0.41 -13.10
CA CYS A 76 -14.20 -0.96 -12.65
C CYS A 76 -15.53 -1.13 -11.90
N ASP A 77 -15.96 -2.38 -11.74
CA ASP A 77 -17.17 -2.77 -10.98
C ASP A 77 -16.82 -3.53 -9.70
N THR A 78 -15.56 -3.97 -9.60
CA THR A 78 -14.97 -4.55 -8.40
C THR A 78 -13.52 -4.11 -8.33
N ALA A 79 -13.03 -3.83 -7.13
CA ALA A 79 -11.64 -3.45 -6.91
C ALA A 79 -11.00 -4.33 -5.82
N VAL A 80 -9.81 -4.85 -6.12
CA VAL A 80 -8.90 -5.45 -5.15
C VAL A 80 -7.96 -4.34 -4.68
N ALA A 81 -8.15 -3.82 -3.46
CA ALA A 81 -7.36 -2.73 -2.93
C ALA A 81 -6.60 -3.15 -1.69
N GLY A 82 -5.39 -2.62 -1.48
CA GLY A 82 -4.60 -3.02 -0.31
C GLY A 82 -3.21 -2.42 -0.28
N GLY A 83 -2.35 -3.03 0.50
CA GLY A 83 -0.93 -2.69 0.53
C GLY A 83 -0.09 -3.78 1.16
N VAL A 84 1.21 -3.70 0.91
CA VAL A 84 2.19 -4.63 1.47
C VAL A 84 3.47 -3.89 1.85
N ASN A 85 4.03 -4.30 2.98
CA ASN A 85 5.33 -3.88 3.47
C ASN A 85 6.09 -5.11 3.94
N VAL A 86 7.24 -5.40 3.31
CA VAL A 86 8.12 -6.51 3.66
C VAL A 86 9.55 -5.98 3.77
N LEU A 87 10.16 -6.16 4.93
CA LEU A 87 11.42 -5.55 5.32
C LEU A 87 12.56 -6.55 5.21
N THR A 88 13.35 -6.46 4.14
CA THR A 88 14.53 -7.34 3.96
C THR A 88 15.83 -6.57 3.83
N ALA A 89 15.79 -5.24 3.67
CA ALA A 89 16.98 -4.41 3.56
C ALA A 89 17.35 -3.72 4.89
N PRO A 90 18.59 -3.89 5.40
CA PRO A 90 19.04 -3.19 6.60
C PRO A 90 19.24 -1.68 6.38
N ASP A 91 19.50 -1.25 5.14
CA ASP A 91 19.87 0.13 4.83
C ASP A 91 18.72 1.11 5.09
N ILE A 92 17.48 0.71 4.83
CA ILE A 92 16.30 1.54 5.14
C ILE A 92 16.17 1.72 6.66
N PHE A 93 16.39 0.67 7.45
CA PHE A 93 16.43 0.78 8.91
C PHE A 93 17.53 1.73 9.38
N ALA A 94 18.74 1.60 8.83
CA ALA A 94 19.86 2.45 9.19
C ALA A 94 19.61 3.93 8.82
N GLY A 95 19.03 4.19 7.64
CA GLY A 95 18.63 5.52 7.19
C GLY A 95 17.58 6.15 8.10
N LEU A 96 16.50 5.42 8.40
CA LEU A 96 15.43 5.88 9.29
C LEU A 96 15.92 6.12 10.73
N SER A 97 16.83 5.28 11.23
CA SER A 97 17.44 5.48 12.54
C SER A 97 18.28 6.77 12.60
N ARG A 98 19.10 7.03 11.57
CA ARG A 98 19.87 8.29 11.46
C ARG A 98 18.97 9.51 11.30
N GLY A 99 17.82 9.36 10.64
CA GLY A 99 16.78 10.39 10.54
C GLY A 99 15.92 10.56 11.79
N GLN A 100 16.21 9.83 12.87
CA GLN A 100 15.45 9.87 14.14
C GLN A 100 13.97 9.52 14.01
N PHE A 101 13.60 8.73 12.99
CA PHE A 101 12.23 8.25 12.82
C PHE A 101 11.89 7.09 13.78
N LEU A 102 12.88 6.28 14.13
CA LEU A 102 12.68 5.03 14.85
C LEU A 102 12.86 5.19 16.36
N SER A 103 11.98 4.52 17.12
CA SER A 103 12.17 4.32 18.55
C SER A 103 13.41 3.47 18.80
N LYS A 104 14.16 3.80 19.87
CA LYS A 104 15.30 2.98 20.32
C LYS A 104 14.90 1.94 21.36
N THR A 105 13.66 2.02 21.86
CA THR A 105 13.19 1.29 23.04
C THR A 105 12.18 0.19 22.70
N GLY A 106 11.70 0.11 21.46
CA GLY A 106 10.86 -1.00 20.99
C GLY A 106 9.67 -0.53 20.18
N SER A 107 8.49 -1.08 20.48
CA SER A 107 7.23 -0.82 19.76
C SER A 107 6.76 0.64 19.83
N CYS A 108 5.85 1.00 18.92
CA CYS A 108 5.17 2.30 18.95
C CYS A 108 4.43 2.48 20.27
N LYS A 109 4.75 3.56 21.01
CA LYS A 109 4.08 3.94 22.25
C LYS A 109 3.04 5.03 21.97
N THR A 110 2.02 4.71 21.18
CA THR A 110 1.03 5.68 20.73
C THR A 110 0.31 6.33 21.93
N PHE A 111 0.33 7.66 21.99
CA PHE A 111 -0.24 8.49 23.07
C PHE A 111 0.49 8.42 24.43
N ASP A 112 1.67 7.79 24.49
CA ASP A 112 2.49 7.74 25.69
C ASP A 112 3.39 8.98 25.81
N ASN A 113 3.61 9.46 27.04
CA ASN A 113 4.47 10.63 27.31
C ASN A 113 5.95 10.38 26.99
N GLU A 114 6.39 9.12 26.99
CA GLU A 114 7.76 8.70 26.68
C GLU A 114 7.91 8.20 25.23
N ALA A 115 6.96 8.51 24.34
CA ALA A 115 7.04 8.17 22.91
C ALA A 115 8.27 8.83 22.24
N ASP A 116 9.12 8.01 21.61
CA ASP A 116 10.45 8.39 21.09
C ASP A 116 10.65 8.02 19.60
N GLY A 117 9.58 7.69 18.89
CA GLY A 117 9.60 7.28 17.48
C GLY A 117 8.71 6.06 17.23
N TYR A 118 8.73 5.54 15.99
CA TYR A 118 7.95 4.36 15.61
C TYR A 118 8.82 3.09 15.49
N CYS A 119 8.19 1.92 15.52
CA CYS A 119 8.81 0.64 15.19
C CYS A 119 8.32 0.20 13.81
N ARG A 120 9.23 -0.18 12.91
CA ARG A 120 8.82 -0.73 11.60
C ARG A 120 8.17 -2.10 11.80
N GLY A 121 7.20 -2.45 10.96
CA GLY A 121 6.56 -3.75 10.99
C GLY A 121 6.25 -4.26 9.59
N ASP A 122 6.26 -5.57 9.43
CA ASP A 122 5.82 -6.27 8.21
C ASP A 122 4.30 -6.42 8.20
N GLY A 123 3.71 -6.39 7.02
CA GLY A 123 2.29 -6.62 6.88
C GLY A 123 1.81 -6.61 5.44
N VAL A 124 0.77 -7.41 5.18
CA VAL A 124 0.00 -7.39 3.95
C VAL A 124 -1.48 -7.34 4.32
N GLY A 125 -2.23 -6.46 3.65
CA GLY A 125 -3.66 -6.31 3.86
C GLY A 125 -4.35 -6.05 2.53
N THR A 126 -5.50 -6.71 2.34
CA THR A 126 -6.29 -6.63 1.10
C THR A 126 -7.77 -6.57 1.45
N VAL A 127 -8.50 -5.70 0.75
CA VAL A 127 -9.95 -5.58 0.80
C VAL A 127 -10.52 -5.71 -0.61
N ILE A 128 -11.72 -6.26 -0.72
CA ILE A 128 -12.50 -6.30 -1.95
C ILE A 128 -13.59 -5.24 -1.85
N LEU A 129 -13.65 -4.34 -2.83
CA LEU A 129 -14.56 -3.21 -2.85
C LEU A 129 -15.47 -3.29 -4.08
N LYS A 130 -16.73 -2.93 -3.89
CA LYS A 130 -17.75 -2.72 -4.92
C LYS A 130 -18.57 -1.50 -4.56
N ARG A 131 -19.32 -0.94 -5.53
CA ARG A 131 -20.38 0.01 -5.17
C ARG A 131 -21.43 -0.74 -4.35
N LEU A 132 -22.02 -0.08 -3.35
CA LEU A 132 -22.95 -0.72 -2.41
C LEU A 132 -24.12 -1.40 -3.14
N GLU A 133 -24.70 -0.72 -4.14
CA GLU A 133 -25.78 -1.25 -4.97
C GLU A 133 -25.40 -2.55 -5.70
N ASP A 134 -24.16 -2.65 -6.21
CA ASP A 134 -23.69 -3.85 -6.89
C ASP A 134 -23.43 -4.99 -5.90
N ALA A 135 -22.97 -4.67 -4.69
CA ALA A 135 -22.75 -5.66 -3.63
C ALA A 135 -24.07 -6.23 -3.12
N GLU A 136 -25.09 -5.38 -2.95
CA GLU A 136 -26.44 -5.79 -2.58
C GLU A 136 -27.10 -6.63 -3.69
N ALA A 137 -26.97 -6.21 -4.96
CA ALA A 137 -27.52 -6.95 -6.10
C ALA A 137 -26.91 -8.35 -6.25
N ASP A 138 -25.62 -8.49 -5.99
CA ASP A 138 -24.91 -9.78 -6.04
C ASP A 138 -25.04 -10.60 -4.73
N ASN A 139 -25.71 -10.05 -3.71
CA ASN A 139 -25.88 -10.66 -2.39
C ASN A 139 -24.53 -11.00 -1.71
N ASP A 140 -23.58 -10.07 -1.81
CA ASP A 140 -22.26 -10.18 -1.20
C ASP A 140 -22.31 -10.00 0.33
N ASN A 141 -21.33 -10.55 1.04
CA ASN A 141 -21.17 -10.31 2.49
C ASN A 141 -20.51 -8.95 2.74
N ILE A 142 -21.29 -7.95 3.14
CA ILE A 142 -20.85 -6.58 3.36
C ILE A 142 -20.32 -6.43 4.80
N LEU A 143 -19.00 -6.28 4.95
CA LEU A 143 -18.35 -6.09 6.26
C LEU A 143 -18.38 -4.64 6.77
N GLY A 144 -18.59 -3.68 5.87
CA GLY A 144 -18.62 -2.25 6.17
C GLY A 144 -18.75 -1.41 4.90
N VAL A 145 -19.00 -0.11 5.07
CA VAL A 145 -19.21 0.84 3.96
C VAL A 145 -18.25 2.01 4.08
N ILE A 146 -17.54 2.33 2.99
CA ILE A 146 -16.71 3.54 2.89
C ILE A 146 -17.61 4.69 2.44
N LEU A 147 -17.94 5.60 3.35
CA LEU A 147 -18.80 6.75 3.05
C LEU A 147 -18.09 7.85 2.24
N GLY A 148 -16.77 7.95 2.39
CA GLY A 148 -15.96 8.93 1.69
C GLY A 148 -14.48 8.79 2.01
N THR A 149 -13.64 9.31 1.12
CA THR A 149 -12.19 9.39 1.27
C THR A 149 -11.72 10.78 0.84
N ALA A 150 -10.60 11.23 1.40
CA ALA A 150 -9.99 12.50 1.03
C ALA A 150 -8.48 12.41 1.24
N THR A 151 -7.73 13.16 0.43
CA THR A 151 -6.28 13.32 0.55
C THR A 151 -5.94 14.80 0.44
N ASN A 152 -4.98 15.24 1.24
CA ASN A 152 -4.34 16.55 1.14
C ASN A 152 -2.82 16.38 1.25
N HIS A 153 -2.10 17.48 1.42
CA HIS A 153 -0.66 17.49 1.66
C HIS A 153 -0.34 18.55 2.73
N SER A 154 0.54 18.23 3.68
CA SER A 154 1.02 19.19 4.70
C SER A 154 2.01 20.19 4.08
N ALA A 155 1.51 21.05 3.18
CA ALA A 155 2.33 22.03 2.44
C ALA A 155 2.91 23.13 3.35
N GLU A 156 2.24 23.42 4.46
CA GLU A 156 2.64 24.45 5.43
C GLU A 156 3.54 23.90 6.56
N ALA A 157 4.06 22.67 6.42
CA ALA A 157 4.92 22.06 7.43
C ALA A 157 6.29 22.75 7.51
N VAL A 158 6.83 22.86 8.73
CA VAL A 158 8.15 23.45 9.00
C VAL A 158 9.33 22.65 8.42
N SER A 159 9.11 21.37 8.12
CA SER A 159 10.09 20.47 7.53
C SER A 159 9.34 19.42 6.70
N ILE A 160 9.94 18.97 5.58
CA ILE A 160 9.32 18.02 4.64
C ILE A 160 8.90 16.69 5.30
N THR A 161 9.51 16.33 6.43
CA THR A 161 9.23 15.08 7.17
C THR A 161 8.33 15.28 8.38
N HIS A 162 8.01 16.52 8.76
CA HIS A 162 7.15 16.81 9.88
C HIS A 162 5.69 16.95 9.41
N PRO A 163 4.72 16.26 10.02
CA PRO A 163 3.32 16.48 9.72
C PRO A 163 2.83 17.83 10.29
N HIS A 164 1.79 18.39 9.66
CA HIS A 164 1.04 19.58 10.08
C HIS A 164 -0.44 19.40 9.75
#